data_AF-A0A7K0XBT4-F1
#
_entry.id   AF-A0A7K0XBT4-F1
#
_cell.length_a   1.000
_cell.length_b   1.000
_cell.length_c   1.000
_cell.angle_alpha   90.00
_cell.angle_beta   90.00
_cell.angle_gamma   90.00
#
_symmetry.space_group_name_H-M   'P 1'
#
loop_
_entity.id
_entity.type
_entity.pdbx_description
1 polymer ?
#
loop_
_entity_poly.entity_id
_entity_poly.type
_entity_poly.pdbx_seq_one_letter_code
_entity_poly.pdbx_strand_id
1 'polypeptide(L)'
;MDKPPTNESALLKGAVRPTLIVGAVAMIISTVLQGRPGFAGALLAQAVVLIYFVVHIFISKISRNLDPMSTMALAMFSYFAKFLLLGAFLWALTNYTSRSTIDRTSFGASAIALTFAWLGGEVASYLKLKTHLPLPHDPRAQQ
;
A
#
# COMPACT_ATOMS: atom_id res chain seq x y z
N MET A 1 -29.47 -0.71 -0.26
CA MET A 1 -29.01 -0.80 -1.66
C MET A 1 -27.55 -1.19 -1.62
N ASP A 2 -27.29 -2.49 -1.53
CA ASP A 2 -25.92 -3.01 -1.49
C ASP A 2 -25.37 -3.02 -2.92
N LYS A 3 -24.40 -2.14 -3.14
CA LYS A 3 -23.65 -2.06 -4.39
C LYS A 3 -22.93 -3.40 -4.57
N PRO A 4 -23.06 -4.10 -5.73
CA PRO A 4 -22.35 -5.35 -5.93
C PRO A 4 -20.84 -5.13 -5.70
N PRO A 5 -20.11 -6.09 -5.10
CA PRO A 5 -18.70 -5.92 -4.81
C PRO A 5 -17.94 -5.74 -6.12
N THR A 6 -17.62 -4.50 -6.46
CA THR A 6 -16.77 -4.15 -7.60
C THR A 6 -15.41 -4.82 -7.42
N ASN A 7 -14.75 -5.25 -8.51
CA ASN A 7 -13.39 -5.82 -8.50
C ASN A 7 -12.41 -5.02 -7.61
N GLU A 8 -12.58 -3.71 -7.53
CA GLU A 8 -11.85 -2.80 -6.65
C GLU A 8 -11.95 -3.15 -5.17
N SER A 9 -13.14 -3.50 -4.67
CA SER A 9 -13.34 -3.88 -3.27
C SER A 9 -12.60 -5.17 -2.90
N ALA A 10 -12.44 -6.09 -3.86
CA ALA A 10 -11.68 -7.32 -3.67
C ALA A 10 -10.17 -7.02 -3.67
N LEU A 11 -9.69 -6.18 -4.58
CA LEU A 11 -8.29 -5.71 -4.62
C LEU A 11 -7.93 -4.98 -3.31
N LEU A 12 -8.78 -4.05 -2.86
CA LEU A 12 -8.59 -3.30 -1.62
C LEU A 12 -8.56 -4.20 -0.39
N LYS A 13 -9.49 -5.17 -0.29
CA LYS A 13 -9.52 -6.11 0.84
C LYS A 13 -8.28 -7.00 0.89
N GLY A 14 -7.80 -7.44 -0.27
CA GLY A 14 -6.61 -8.28 -0.34
C GLY A 14 -5.31 -7.52 -0.19
N ALA A 15 -5.30 -6.19 -0.39
CA ALA A 15 -4.21 -5.31 -0.03
C ALA A 15 -4.15 -4.99 1.48
N VAL A 16 -5.26 -4.52 2.06
CA VAL A 16 -5.30 -4.00 3.42
C VAL A 16 -5.09 -5.08 4.48
N ARG A 17 -5.72 -6.25 4.32
CA ARG A 17 -5.61 -7.34 5.31
C ARG A 17 -4.18 -7.81 5.55
N PRO A 18 -3.39 -8.21 4.52
CA PRO A 18 -2.02 -8.66 4.76
C PRO A 18 -1.15 -7.54 5.32
N THR A 19 -1.32 -6.29 4.90
CA THR A 19 -0.57 -5.15 5.45
C THR A 19 -0.86 -4.94 6.93
N LEU A 20 -2.12 -5.05 7.37
CA LEU A 20 -2.45 -4.94 8.80
C LEU A 20 -1.85 -6.10 9.63
N ILE A 21 -1.90 -7.32 9.10
CA ILE A 21 -1.34 -8.50 9.77
C ILE A 21 0.18 -8.36 9.90
N VAL A 22 0.86 -8.03 8.80
CA VAL A 22 2.33 -7.85 8.79
C VAL A 22 2.72 -6.66 9.67
N GLY A 23 1.93 -5.60 9.71
CA GLY A 23 2.15 -4.47 10.62
C GLY A 23 2.07 -4.85 12.09
N ALA A 24 1.07 -5.64 12.47
CA ALA A 24 0.96 -6.16 13.83
C ALA A 24 2.18 -7.02 14.21
N VAL A 25 2.60 -7.92 13.31
CA VAL A 25 3.78 -8.77 13.52
C VAL A 25 5.05 -7.92 13.61
N ALA A 26 5.23 -6.94 12.74
CA ALA A 26 6.38 -6.04 12.74
C ALA A 26 6.45 -5.23 14.05
N MET A 27 5.32 -4.69 14.52
CA MET A 27 5.26 -4.02 15.82
C MET A 27 5.68 -4.93 16.97
N ILE A 28 5.21 -6.18 17.01
CA ILE A 28 5.59 -7.15 18.04
C ILE A 28 7.10 -7.43 17.98
N ILE A 29 7.63 -7.78 16.80
CA ILE A 29 9.04 -8.11 16.61
C ILE A 29 9.94 -6.92 16.99
N SER A 30 9.64 -5.72 16.48
CA SER A 30 10.42 -4.52 16.80
C SER A 30 10.35 -4.16 18.28
N THR A 31 9.22 -4.40 18.95
CA THR A 31 9.09 -4.18 20.40
C THR A 31 9.97 -5.16 21.18
N VAL A 32 10.02 -6.44 20.77
CA VAL A 32 10.84 -7.45 21.45
C VAL A 32 12.33 -7.17 21.27
N LEU A 33 12.75 -6.76 20.08
CA LEU A 33 14.18 -6.55 19.77
C LEU A 33 14.74 -5.23 20.28
N GLN A 34 13.95 -4.15 20.20
CA GLN A 34 14.42 -2.77 20.44
C GLN A 34 13.60 -2.05 21.53
N GLY A 35 12.60 -2.70 22.14
CA GLY A 35 11.75 -2.11 23.16
C GLY A 35 10.82 -1.01 22.63
N ARG A 36 10.59 0.00 23.45
CA ARG A 36 9.74 1.17 23.13
C ARG A 36 10.11 1.90 21.83
N PRO A 37 11.39 2.21 21.53
CA PRO A 37 11.73 2.88 20.28
C PRO A 37 11.52 2.01 19.04
N GLY A 38 11.64 0.69 19.18
CA GLY A 38 11.28 -0.27 18.13
C GLY A 38 9.79 -0.25 17.82
N PHE A 39 8.95 -0.30 18.85
CA PHE A 39 7.50 -0.16 18.72
C PHE A 39 7.13 1.14 18.00
N ALA A 40 7.68 2.28 18.45
CA ALA A 40 7.39 3.58 17.87
C ALA A 40 7.81 3.67 16.39
N GLY A 41 8.97 3.09 16.03
CA GLY A 41 9.42 3.00 14.65
C GLY A 41 8.50 2.16 13.77
N ALA A 42 8.10 0.97 14.23
CA ALA A 42 7.18 0.10 13.50
C ALA A 42 5.78 0.71 13.36
N LEU A 43 5.27 1.36 14.42
CA LEU A 43 3.99 2.06 14.39
C LEU A 43 4.00 3.25 13.42
N LEU A 44 5.09 4.02 13.40
CA LEU A 44 5.25 5.11 12.45
C LEU A 44 5.29 4.59 11.00
N ALA A 45 6.00 3.49 10.76
CA ALA A 45 6.03 2.85 9.45
C ALA A 45 4.62 2.40 9.00
N GLN A 46 3.86 1.78 9.90
CA GLN A 46 2.46 1.41 9.66
C GLN A 46 1.62 2.61 9.24
N ALA A 47 1.70 3.72 9.98
CA ALA A 47 0.95 4.94 9.68
C ALA A 47 1.33 5.50 8.30
N VAL A 48 2.62 5.58 7.99
CA VAL A 48 3.12 6.08 6.70
C VAL A 48 2.63 5.23 5.53
N VAL A 49 2.71 3.90 5.64
CA VAL A 49 2.27 2.99 4.58
C VAL A 49 0.75 3.10 4.36
N LEU A 50 -0.04 3.21 5.43
CA LEU A 50 -1.48 3.43 5.31
C LEU A 50 -1.82 4.76 4.62
N ILE A 51 -1.06 5.83 4.89
CA ILE A 51 -1.22 7.11 4.17
C ILE A 51 -0.89 6.94 2.68
N TYR A 52 0.22 6.28 2.34
CA TYR A 52 0.59 5.98 0.95
C TYR A 52 -0.48 5.18 0.23
N PHE A 53 -1.11 4.24 0.93
CA PHE A 53 -2.22 3.45 0.42
C PHE A 53 -3.45 4.32 0.09
N VAL A 54 -3.86 5.19 1.01
CA VAL A 54 -4.98 6.12 0.78
C VAL A 54 -4.71 7.04 -0.41
N VAL A 55 -3.50 7.60 -0.48
CA VAL A 55 -3.07 8.45 -1.60
C VAL A 55 -3.06 7.65 -2.92
N HIS A 56 -2.58 6.40 -2.90
CA HIS A 56 -2.61 5.51 -4.07
C HIS A 56 -4.05 5.33 -4.58
N ILE A 57 -5.01 5.03 -3.70
CA ILE A 57 -6.43 4.88 -4.08
C ILE A 57 -6.98 6.18 -4.65
N PHE A 58 -6.65 7.31 -4.03
CA PHE A 58 -7.12 8.62 -4.46
C PHE A 58 -6.65 8.94 -5.89
N ILE A 59 -5.36 8.73 -6.18
CA ILE A 59 -4.78 8.90 -7.52
C ILE A 59 -5.48 7.96 -8.52
N SER A 60 -5.63 6.68 -8.17
CA SER A 60 -6.32 5.69 -9.00
C SER A 60 -7.78 6.06 -9.26
N LYS A 61 -8.46 6.74 -8.33
CA LYS A 61 -9.83 7.21 -8.52
C LYS A 61 -9.90 8.42 -9.45
N ILE A 62 -8.96 9.36 -9.34
CA ILE A 62 -8.88 10.54 -10.21
C ILE A 62 -8.58 10.13 -11.65
N SER A 63 -7.66 9.18 -11.85
CA SER A 63 -7.20 8.79 -13.19
C SER A 63 -8.28 8.16 -14.08
N ARG A 64 -9.33 7.55 -13.49
CA ARG A 64 -10.39 6.84 -14.25
C ARG A 64 -11.15 7.71 -15.24
N ASN A 65 -11.22 9.01 -14.99
CA ASN A 65 -12.00 9.96 -15.80
C ASN A 65 -11.10 10.90 -16.61
N LEU A 66 -9.78 10.66 -16.62
CA LEU A 66 -8.82 11.46 -17.36
C LEU A 66 -8.59 10.86 -18.75
N ASP A 67 -8.28 11.72 -19.72
CA ASP A 67 -7.80 11.29 -21.02
C ASP A 67 -6.43 10.58 -20.89
N PRO A 68 -6.00 9.79 -21.89
CA PRO A 68 -4.78 8.99 -21.79
C PRO A 68 -3.52 9.81 -21.49
N MET A 69 -3.41 11.02 -22.05
CA MET A 69 -2.23 11.88 -21.83
C MET A 69 -2.19 12.36 -20.38
N SER A 70 -3.31 12.86 -19.86
CA SER A 70 -3.44 13.28 -18.46
C SER A 70 -3.24 12.14 -17.47
N THR A 71 -3.70 10.92 -17.79
CA THR A 71 -3.49 9.72 -16.95
C THR A 71 -2.00 9.39 -16.81
N MET A 72 -1.25 9.45 -17.91
CA MET A 72 0.20 9.21 -17.89
C MET A 72 0.94 10.29 -17.10
N ALA A 73 0.56 11.55 -17.29
CA ALA A 73 1.13 12.69 -16.55
C ALA A 73 0.86 12.57 -15.04
N LEU A 74 -0.37 12.25 -14.65
CA LEU A 74 -0.75 12.04 -13.25
C LEU A 74 0.03 10.89 -12.62
N ALA A 75 0.25 9.79 -13.35
CA ALA A 75 1.04 8.66 -12.87
C ALA A 75 2.50 9.07 -12.59
N MET A 76 3.15 9.75 -13.53
CA MET A 76 4.53 10.24 -13.37
C MET A 76 4.65 11.24 -12.22
N PHE A 77 3.74 12.22 -12.16
CA PHE A 77 3.68 13.20 -11.08
C PHE A 77 3.51 12.53 -9.72
N SER A 78 2.66 11.51 -9.65
CA SER A 78 2.41 10.76 -8.41
C SER A 78 3.66 10.05 -7.90
N TYR A 79 4.47 9.46 -8.77
CA TYR A 79 5.73 8.85 -8.36
C TYR A 79 6.74 9.88 -7.89
N PHE A 80 6.85 11.00 -8.61
CA PHE A 80 7.73 12.09 -8.23
C PHE A 80 7.34 12.70 -6.87
N ALA A 81 6.05 12.98 -6.67
CA ALA A 81 5.51 13.48 -5.41
C ALA A 81 5.77 12.50 -4.26
N LYS A 82 5.53 11.19 -4.47
CA LYS A 82 5.83 10.16 -3.47
C LYS A 82 7.32 10.12 -3.10
N PHE A 83 8.21 10.29 -4.06
CA PHE A 83 9.64 10.30 -3.79
C PHE A 83 10.06 11.53 -2.98
N LEU A 84 9.58 12.73 -3.38
CA LEU A 84 9.84 13.97 -2.64
C LEU A 84 9.27 13.94 -1.22
N LEU A 85 8.03 13.45 -1.06
CA LEU A 85 7.40 13.30 0.25
C LEU A 85 8.17 12.34 1.14
N LEU A 86 8.65 11.22 0.59
CA LEU A 86 9.49 10.28 1.35
C LEU A 86 10.81 10.94 1.77
N GLY A 87 11.48 11.65 0.86
CA GLY A 87 12.72 12.35 1.15
C GLY A 87 12.55 13.42 2.24
N ALA A 88 11.53 14.27 2.10
CA ALA A 88 11.18 15.29 3.08
C ALA A 88 10.82 14.66 4.45
N PHE A 89 10.07 13.55 4.43
CA PHE A 89 9.71 12.82 5.64
C PHE A 89 10.93 12.22 6.33
N LEU A 90 11.83 11.55 5.60
CA LEU A 90 13.05 10.98 6.19
C LEU A 90 14.01 12.05 6.71
N TRP A 91 14.09 13.19 6.01
CA TRP A 91 14.80 14.37 6.48
C TRP A 91 14.18 14.87 7.79
N ALA A 92 12.85 15.06 7.84
CA ALA A 92 12.16 15.50 9.04
C ALA A 92 12.33 14.51 10.20
N LEU A 93 12.19 13.20 9.95
CA LEU A 93 12.39 12.14 10.93
C LEU A 93 13.82 12.19 11.51
N THR A 94 14.81 12.45 10.67
CA THR A 94 16.22 12.50 11.10
C THR A 94 16.55 13.76 11.90
N ASN A 95 15.95 14.90 11.56
CA ASN A 95 16.22 16.20 12.19
C ASN A 95 15.37 16.44 13.46
N TYR A 96 14.11 15.99 13.48
CA TYR A 96 13.17 16.27 14.56
C TYR A 96 12.99 15.09 15.54
N THR A 97 13.56 13.92 15.25
CA THR A 97 13.44 12.74 16.14
C THR A 97 14.78 12.10 16.46
N SER A 98 14.99 11.82 17.74
CA SER A 98 16.16 11.08 18.23
C SER A 98 15.99 9.57 18.02
N ARG A 99 17.12 8.86 17.88
CA ARG A 99 17.15 7.39 17.80
C ARG A 99 16.63 6.70 19.07
N SER A 100 16.69 7.40 20.21
CA SER A 100 16.17 6.90 21.50
C SER A 100 14.65 6.87 21.55
N THR A 101 13.97 7.68 20.75
CA THR A 101 12.51 7.73 20.68
C THR A 101 11.99 6.89 19.52
N ILE A 102 12.66 6.93 18.37
CA ILE A 102 12.29 6.16 17.17
C ILE A 102 13.52 5.44 16.63
N ASP A 103 13.48 4.10 16.69
CA ASP A 103 14.52 3.29 16.08
C ASP A 103 14.38 3.28 14.55
N ARG A 104 15.38 3.83 13.87
CA ARG A 104 15.39 4.00 12.40
C ARG A 104 15.43 2.65 11.67
N THR A 105 16.07 1.64 12.26
CA THR A 105 16.15 0.29 11.69
C THR A 105 14.80 -0.40 11.74
N SER A 106 14.14 -0.36 12.90
CA SER A 106 12.78 -0.89 13.07
C SER A 106 11.78 -0.20 12.15
N PHE A 107 11.84 1.13 12.04
CA PHE A 107 11.05 1.89 11.08
C PHE A 107 11.28 1.41 9.64
N GLY A 108 12.54 1.40 9.17
CA GLY A 108 12.88 1.04 7.80
C GLY A 108 12.50 -0.40 7.45
N ALA A 109 12.85 -1.36 8.32
CA ALA A 109 12.53 -2.76 8.12
C ALA A 109 11.02 -3.00 8.08
N SER A 110 10.26 -2.36 8.99
CA SER A 110 8.80 -2.45 8.99
C SER A 110 8.20 -1.83 7.74
N ALA A 111 8.67 -0.65 7.31
CA ALA A 111 8.17 0.02 6.10
C ALA A 111 8.36 -0.84 4.84
N ILE A 112 9.52 -1.51 4.73
CA ILE A 112 9.80 -2.43 3.63
C ILE A 112 8.84 -3.63 3.69
N ALA A 113 8.76 -4.32 4.85
CA ALA A 113 7.90 -5.48 5.02
C ALA A 113 6.43 -5.18 4.70
N LEU A 114 5.94 -4.03 5.17
CA LEU A 114 4.58 -3.54 4.94
C LEU A 114 4.31 -3.25 3.47
N THR A 115 5.27 -2.65 2.78
CA THR A 115 5.16 -2.37 1.34
C THR A 115 5.08 -3.66 0.54
N PHE A 116 5.89 -4.67 0.88
CA PHE A 116 5.81 -5.99 0.24
C PHE A 116 4.49 -6.70 0.53
N ALA A 117 4.01 -6.65 1.77
CA ALA A 117 2.73 -7.25 2.15
C ALA A 117 1.56 -6.61 1.38
N TRP A 118 1.61 -5.29 1.21
CA TRP A 118 0.63 -4.54 0.44
C TRP A 118 0.67 -4.93 -1.05
N LEU A 119 1.83 -4.79 -1.70
CA LEU A 119 1.98 -5.07 -3.13
C LEU A 119 1.67 -6.53 -3.46
N GLY A 120 2.14 -7.47 -2.63
CA GLY A 120 1.84 -8.89 -2.76
C GLY A 120 0.34 -9.18 -2.62
N GLY A 121 -0.33 -8.51 -1.69
CA GLY A 121 -1.78 -8.59 -1.50
C GLY A 121 -2.58 -8.11 -2.71
N GLU A 122 -2.18 -6.97 -3.31
CA GLU A 122 -2.78 -6.46 -4.55
C GLU A 122 -2.59 -7.43 -5.72
N VAL A 123 -1.36 -7.90 -5.92
CA VAL A 123 -1.02 -8.83 -7.02
C VAL A 123 -1.79 -10.15 -6.86
N ALA A 124 -1.82 -10.75 -5.66
CA ALA A 124 -2.56 -11.99 -5.42
C ALA A 124 -4.06 -11.83 -5.68
N SER A 125 -4.63 -10.69 -5.29
CA SER A 125 -6.05 -10.39 -5.51
C SER A 125 -6.35 -10.19 -6.99
N TYR A 126 -5.46 -9.51 -7.70
CA TYR A 126 -5.57 -9.31 -9.15
C TYR A 126 -5.51 -10.62 -9.92
N LEU A 127 -4.58 -11.50 -9.57
CA LEU A 127 -4.47 -12.83 -10.18
C LEU A 127 -5.72 -13.67 -9.93
N LYS A 128 -6.24 -13.66 -8.69
CA LYS A 128 -7.48 -14.36 -8.33
C LYS A 128 -8.67 -13.87 -9.16
N LEU A 129 -8.79 -12.56 -9.39
CA LEU A 129 -9.85 -11.99 -10.23
C LEU A 129 -9.74 -12.43 -11.70
N LYS A 130 -8.51 -12.52 -12.25
CA LYS A 130 -8.31 -13.01 -13.62
C LYS A 130 -8.68 -14.47 -13.80
N THR A 131 -8.40 -15.32 -12.81
CA THR A 131 -8.70 -16.76 -12.88
C THR A 131 -10.20 -17.05 -12.82
N HIS A 132 -11.00 -16.18 -12.20
CA HIS A 132 -12.44 -16.36 -12.04
C HIS A 132 -13.29 -15.63 -13.10
N LEU A 133 -12.68 -15.06 -14.14
CA LEU A 133 -13.45 -14.51 -15.25
C LEU A 133 -14.04 -15.67 -16.08
N PRO A 134 -15.37 -15.75 -16.29
CA PRO A 134 -15.91 -16.65 -17.30
C PRO A 134 -15.31 -16.24 -18.65
N LEU A 135 -14.83 -17.24 -19.40
CA LEU A 135 -14.38 -17.03 -20.78
C LEU A 135 -15.50 -16.34 -21.57
N PRO A 136 -15.18 -15.45 -22.53
CA PRO A 136 -16.17 -14.86 -23.41
C PRO A 136 -17.09 -15.96 -23.96
N HIS A 137 -18.40 -15.77 -23.87
CA HIS A 137 -19.36 -16.65 -24.52
C HIS A 137 -19.02 -16.65 -26.01
N ASP A 138 -18.52 -17.76 -26.55
CA ASP A 138 -18.26 -17.88 -27.99
C ASP A 138 -19.63 -18.03 -28.67
N PRO A 139 -20.08 -17.03 -29.46
CA PRO A 139 -21.38 -17.11 -30.15
C PRO A 139 -21.45 -18.30 -31.13
N ARG A 140 -20.32 -18.91 -31.47
CA ARG A 140 -20.21 -20.07 -32.37
C ARG A 140 -20.41 -21.42 -31.69
N ALA A 141 -20.48 -21.47 -30.35
CA ALA A 141 -20.75 -22.72 -29.61
C ALA A 141 -22.25 -23.06 -29.52
N GLN A 142 -23.12 -22.24 -30.13
CA GLN A 142 -24.59 -22.40 -30.12
C GLN A 142 -25.20 -22.49 -31.53
N GLN A 143 -24.38 -22.65 -32.58
CA GLN A 143 -24.83 -23.01 -33.93
C GLN A 143 -24.42 -24.43 -34.25
#